data_AF-A0A6H2FLM9-F1
#
_entry.id   AF-A0A6H2FLM9-F1
#
_cell.length_a   1.000
_cell.length_b   1.000
_cell.length_c   1.000
_cell.angle_alpha   90.00
_cell.angle_beta   90.00
_cell.angle_gamma   90.00
#
_symmetry.space_group_name_H-M   'P 1'
#
loop_
_entity.id
_entity.type
_entity.pdbx_description
1 polymer ?
#
loop_
_entity_poly.entity_id
_entity_poly.type
_entity_poly.pdbx_seq_one_letter_code
_entity_poly.pdbx_strand_id
1 'polypeptide(L)' 'MVRYFRRRKFCRFTAEGIKEIDYKDIHILKNFITESGKIVPSRITGTKAKYQRQLTKAIKLARYLSLISYTDHHK' A
#
# COMPACT_ATOMS: atom_id res chain seq x y z
N MET A 1 11.27 -26.78 -13.15
CA MET A 1 10.95 -25.35 -12.95
C MET A 1 11.60 -24.87 -11.67
N VAL A 2 12.66 -24.05 -11.76
CA VAL A 2 13.44 -23.63 -10.60
C VAL A 2 12.54 -22.83 -9.66
N ARG A 3 12.26 -23.38 -8.48
CA ARG A 3 11.60 -22.65 -7.40
C ARG A 3 12.61 -21.66 -6.85
N TYR A 4 12.66 -20.46 -7.43
CA TYR A 4 13.38 -19.35 -6.82
C TYR A 4 12.81 -19.16 -5.41
N PHE A 5 13.55 -19.61 -4.39
CA PHE A 5 13.23 -19.38 -2.99
C PHE A 5 13.32 -17.88 -2.73
N ARG A 6 12.25 -17.15 -3.02
CA ARG A 6 12.14 -15.74 -2.64
C ARG A 6 12.06 -15.68 -1.13
N ARG A 7 13.07 -15.06 -0.52
CA ARG A 7 13.11 -14.73 0.91
C ARG A 7 11.77 -14.08 1.29
N ARG A 8 11.08 -14.61 2.29
CA ARG A 8 9.81 -14.06 2.76
C ARG A 8 10.06 -12.63 3.24
N LYS A 9 9.46 -11.66 2.55
CA LYS A 9 9.50 -10.25 2.98
C LYS A 9 8.68 -10.10 4.26
N PHE A 10 9.17 -9.29 5.19
CA PHE A 10 8.45 -9.00 6.42
C PHE A 10 7.43 -7.89 6.20
N CYS A 11 6.34 -7.92 6.96
CA CYS A 11 5.31 -6.89 6.91
C CYS A 11 5.70 -5.74 7.84
N ARG A 12 5.99 -4.55 7.29
CA ARG A 12 6.34 -3.35 8.06
C ARG A 12 5.31 -3.02 9.14
N PHE A 13 4.02 -3.03 8.82
CA PHE A 13 2.95 -2.73 9.79
C PHE A 13 2.92 -3.67 10.99
N THR A 14 3.35 -4.91 10.81
CA THR A 14 3.41 -5.86 11.94
C THR A 14 4.63 -5.60 12.81
N ALA A 15 5.75 -5.18 12.22
CA ALA A 15 6.96 -4.82 12.95
C ALA A 15 6.80 -3.50 13.72
N GLU A 16 6.13 -2.52 13.11
CA GLU A 16 5.85 -1.20 13.71
C GLU A 16 4.68 -1.23 14.72
N GLY A 17 3.97 -2.36 14.86
CA GLY A 17 2.86 -2.50 15.82
C GLY A 17 1.59 -1.74 15.45
N ILE A 18 1.47 -1.30 14.20
CA ILE A 18 0.32 -0.51 13.71
C ILE A 18 -0.91 -1.42 13.64
N LYS A 19 -2.00 -1.00 14.30
CA LYS A 19 -3.27 -1.75 14.35
C LYS A 19 -4.21 -1.38 13.19
N GLU A 20 -4.28 -0.10 12.86
CA GLU A 20 -5.17 0.43 11.83
C GLU A 20 -4.43 1.44 10.95
N ILE A 21 -4.86 1.51 9.69
CA ILE A 21 -4.25 2.37 8.66
C ILE A 21 -5.34 3.34 8.20
N ASP A 22 -5.16 4.62 8.52
CA ASP A 22 -6.10 5.66 8.16
C ASP A 22 -5.82 6.25 6.77
N TYR A 23 -6.88 6.76 6.14
CA TYR A 23 -6.78 7.43 4.84
C TYR A 23 -6.14 8.82 4.93
N LYS A 24 -6.03 9.38 6.14
CA LYS A 24 -5.48 10.71 6.43
C LYS A 24 -3.94 10.71 6.40
N ASP A 25 -3.32 9.55 6.61
CA ASP A 25 -1.87 9.41 6.68
C ASP A 25 -1.23 9.30 5.30
N ILE A 26 -1.26 10.40 4.55
CA ILE A 26 -0.80 10.45 3.15
C ILE A 26 0.65 9.98 3.02
N HIS A 27 1.50 10.28 4.01
CA HIS A 27 2.91 9.90 3.98
C HIS A 27 3.10 8.37 3.99
N ILE A 28 2.29 7.65 4.77
CA ILE A 28 2.31 6.19 4.79
C ILE A 28 1.76 5.65 3.48
N LEU A 29 0.61 6.16 3.03
CA LEU A 29 -0.08 5.67 1.83
C LEU A 29 0.75 5.88 0.55
N LYS A 30 1.51 6.99 0.46
CA LYS A 30 2.41 7.28 -0.67
C LYS A 30 3.46 6.19 -0.89
N ASN A 31 3.93 5.52 0.17
CA ASN A 31 4.90 4.42 0.06
C ASN A 31 4.29 3.13 -0.53
N PHE A 32 2.96 3.03 -0.62
CA PHE A 32 2.24 1.86 -1.15
C PHE A 32 1.56 2.12 -2.49
N ILE A 33 1.85 3.25 -3.12
CA ILE A 33 1.47 3.56 -4.50
C ILE A 33 2.70 3.66 -5.39
N THR A 34 2.51 3.41 -6.68
CA THR A 34 3.51 3.67 -7.71
C THR A 34 3.53 5.16 -8.06
N GLU A 35 4.55 5.59 -8.80
CA GLU A 35 4.64 6.96 -9.35
C GLU A 35 3.42 7.31 -10.22
N SER A 36 2.93 6.33 -10.98
CA SER A 36 1.68 6.42 -11.77
C SER A 36 0.39 6.39 -10.94
N GLY A 37 0.50 6.40 -9.61
CA GLY A 37 -0.65 6.39 -8.69
C GLY A 37 -1.30 5.02 -8.50
N LYS A 38 -0.82 3.92 -9.10
CA LYS A 38 -1.41 2.56 -8.93
C LYS A 38 -1.04 1.96 -7.57
N ILE A 39 -1.91 1.10 -7.01
CA ILE A 39 -1.64 0.44 -5.71
C ILE A 39 -0.61 -0.67 -5.90
N VAL A 40 0.45 -0.67 -5.09
CA VAL A 40 1.50 -1.69 -5.15
C VAL A 40 0.97 -3.01 -4.57
N PRO A 41 1.12 -4.14 -5.28
CA PRO A 41 0.63 -5.44 -4.81
C PRO A 41 1.47 -5.99 -3.65
N SER A 42 0.83 -6.76 -2.76
CA SER A 42 1.43 -7.32 -1.54
C SER A 42 2.66 -8.20 -1.79
N ARG A 43 2.78 -8.81 -2.99
CA ARG A 43 3.98 -9.59 -3.38
C ARG A 43 5.26 -8.75 -3.44
N ILE A 44 5.16 -7.44 -3.65
CA ILE A 44 6.31 -6.53 -3.71
C ILE A 44 6.62 -5.96 -2.33
N THR A 45 5.60 -5.54 -1.59
CA THR A 45 5.72 -4.87 -0.29
C THR A 45 5.87 -5.82 0.89
N GLY A 46 5.42 -7.07 0.77
CA GLY A 46 5.45 -8.05 1.86
C GLY A 46 4.38 -7.83 2.94
N THR A 47 3.35 -7.02 2.66
CA THR A 47 2.25 -6.76 3.59
C THR A 47 1.36 -7.98 3.77
N LYS A 48 0.89 -8.24 5.00
CA LYS A 48 -0.09 -9.31 5.23
C LYS A 48 -1.42 -8.95 4.55
N ALA A 49 -2.21 -9.97 4.19
CA ALA A 49 -3.48 -9.79 3.49
C ALA A 49 -4.48 -8.89 4.24
N LYS A 50 -4.50 -8.92 5.59
CA LYS A 50 -5.35 -8.04 6.41
C LYS A 50 -4.99 -6.55 6.19
N TYR A 51 -3.72 -6.21 6.33
CA TYR A 51 -3.22 -4.85 6.13
C TYR A 51 -3.34 -4.39 4.68
N GLN A 52 -3.12 -5.28 3.70
CA GLN A 52 -3.31 -4.92 2.28
C GLN A 52 -4.76 -4.53 1.98
N ARG A 53 -5.75 -5.21 2.57
CA ARG A 53 -7.17 -4.85 2.44
C ARG A 53 -7.49 -3.50 3.07
N GLN A 54 -6.96 -3.24 4.27
CA GLN A 54 -7.07 -1.94 4.94
C GLN A 54 -6.44 -0.82 4.12
N LEU A 55 -5.19 -1.01 3.66
CA LEU A 55 -4.50 -0.08 2.75
C LEU A 55 -5.32 0.22 1.51
N THR A 56 -5.86 -0.81 0.86
CA THR A 56 -6.64 -0.62 -0.38
C THR A 56 -7.88 0.22 -0.12
N LYS A 57 -8.56 0.02 1.02
CA LYS A 57 -9.72 0.83 1.42
C LYS A 57 -9.30 2.27 1.71
N ALA A 58 -8.23 2.47 2.49
CA ALA A 58 -7.71 3.78 2.85
C ALA A 58 -7.27 4.58 1.63
N ILE A 59 -6.52 3.98 0.70
CA ILE A 59 -6.08 4.62 -0.55
C ILE A 59 -7.28 5.02 -1.41
N LYS A 60 -8.30 4.16 -1.54
CA LYS A 60 -9.50 4.49 -2.30
C LYS A 60 -10.25 5.68 -1.70
N LEU A 61 -10.42 5.70 -0.37
CA LEU A 61 -11.03 6.83 0.34
C LEU A 61 -10.23 8.13 0.15
N ALA A 62 -8.91 8.06 0.30
CA ALA A 62 -8.02 9.20 0.08
C ALA A 62 -8.14 9.77 -1.34
N ARG A 63 -8.32 8.89 -2.35
CA ARG A 63 -8.54 9.32 -3.74
C ARG A 63 -9.89 10.00 -3.95
N TYR A 64 -10.97 9.51 -3.34
CA TYR A 64 -12.27 10.17 -3.41
C TYR A 64 -12.25 11.58 -2.79
N LEU A 65 -11.38 11.79 -1.80
CA LEU A 65 -11.17 13.08 -1.13
C LEU A 65 -10.08 13.94 -1.80
N SER A 66 -9.56 13.55 -2.96
CA SER A 66 -8.49 14.25 -3.69
C SER A 66 -7.16 14.39 -2.92
N LEU A 67 -6.93 13.58 -1.87
CA LEU A 67 -5.66 13.57 -1.13
C LEU A 67 -4.55 12.82 -1.89
N ILE A 68 -4.96 11.87 -2.74
CA ILE A 68 -4.09 11.05 -3.59
C ILE A 68 -4.67 11.07 -5.00
N SER A 69 -3.84 11.28 -6.01
CA SER A 69 -4.27 11.25 -7.40
C SER A 69 -4.58 9.83 -7.88
N TYR A 70 -5.51 9.72 -8.84
CA TYR A 70 -5.78 8.46 -9.53
C TYR A 70 -4.71 8.12 -10.56
N THR A 71 -4.15 9.15 -11.19
CA THR A 71 -3.15 9.07 -12.25
C THR A 71 -2.10 10.16 -12.05
N ASP A 72 -0.93 9.93 -12.62
CA ASP A 72 0.17 10.88 -12.80
C ASP A 72 -0.19 12.07 -13.71
N HIS A 73 -1.18 11.91 -14.57
CA HIS A 73 -1.65 12.96 -15.48
C HIS A 73 -2.74 13.88 -14.91
N HIS A 74 -3.13 13.68 -13.65
CA HIS A 74 -4.16 14.51 -13.00
C HIS A 74 -3.57 15.89 -12.68
N LYS A 75 -3.77 16.85 -13.58
CA LYS A 75 -3.45 18.28 -13.39
C LYS A 75 -4.57 19.01 -12.65
#